data_AF-A0A9P3LAE9-F1
#
_entry.id   AF-A0A9P3LAE9-F1
#
_cell.length_a   1.000
_cell.length_b   1.000
_cell.length_c   1.000
_cell.angle_alpha   90.00
_cell.angle_beta   90.00
_cell.angle_gamma   90.00
#
_symmetry.space_group_name_H-M   'P 1'
#
loop_
_entity.id
_entity.type
_entity.pdbx_description
1 polymer ?
#
loop_
_entity_poly.entity_id
_entity_poly.type
_entity_poly.pdbx_seq_one_letter_code
_entity_poly.pdbx_strand_id
1 'polypeptide(L)'
;MAANRDDWDLVLRNYAVRARPEEISPNVCLCHTDTSIVIHDRYPKSIYHFLVLPRPIPGFIDVDELTDLRTLFKCGREKAKKVLDGLAEEAAKLKKEMEENMLQHNKFKWDIWIGFHPVPSLKHLHLHVMSADLCSDAMKIKKHYNSFHPQRGFFLHLHEVLSWFEAEPSFYARKIQLKPSTYEPLLKHDLECFHCNEEFKTMPKLKEHLQEEWDTIAARERPIWARKKAARKRAEEKKQAAEKARAHGADEGHGNDKGEGASKKRASQSDDDAEPNTKRARTSESLPEDEAGGSATEPET
;
A
#
# COMPACT_ATOMS: atom_id res chain seq x y z
N MET A 1 33.26 -12.18 -9.17
CA MET A 1 33.01 -13.53 -9.70
C MET A 1 31.64 -13.52 -10.36
N ALA A 2 31.55 -13.83 -11.65
CA ALA A 2 30.26 -13.92 -12.33
C ALA A 2 29.54 -15.15 -11.79
N ALA A 3 28.47 -14.94 -11.01
CA ALA A 3 27.55 -16.02 -10.65
C ALA A 3 27.01 -16.62 -11.96
N ASN A 4 26.93 -17.94 -12.03
CA ASN A 4 26.34 -18.63 -13.17
C ASN A 4 24.88 -18.13 -13.36
N ARG A 5 24.37 -18.07 -14.59
CA ARG A 5 23.04 -17.47 -14.84
C ARG A 5 21.92 -18.22 -14.10
N ASP A 6 22.11 -19.52 -13.88
CA ASP A 6 21.25 -20.41 -13.08
C ASP A 6 21.41 -20.25 -11.55
N ASP A 7 22.44 -19.53 -11.09
CA ASP A 7 22.64 -19.19 -9.68
C ASP A 7 21.99 -17.83 -9.37
N TRP A 8 21.90 -16.95 -10.38
CA TRP A 8 21.35 -15.62 -10.23
C TRP A 8 19.81 -15.59 -10.12
N ASP A 9 19.11 -16.48 -10.84
CA ASP A 9 17.64 -16.54 -10.76
C ASP A 9 17.14 -17.01 -9.38
N LEU A 10 17.95 -17.79 -8.65
CA LEU A 10 17.66 -18.29 -7.29
C LEU A 10 18.14 -17.37 -6.16
N VAL A 11 18.71 -16.21 -6.45
CA VAL A 11 19.29 -15.33 -5.43
C VAL A 11 18.32 -14.98 -4.29
N LEU A 12 17.03 -14.78 -4.60
CA LEU A 12 16.02 -14.48 -3.57
C LEU A 12 15.73 -15.69 -2.69
N ARG A 13 15.74 -16.91 -3.28
CA ARG A 13 15.57 -18.15 -2.53
C ARG A 13 16.65 -18.31 -1.47
N ASN A 14 17.90 -17.97 -1.80
CA ASN A 14 19.03 -18.08 -0.88
C ASN A 14 18.86 -17.24 0.39
N TYR A 15 18.15 -16.11 0.31
CA TYR A 15 17.77 -15.33 1.50
C TYR A 15 16.64 -16.00 2.27
N ALA A 16 15.58 -16.43 1.59
CA ALA A 16 14.38 -16.99 2.22
C ALA A 16 14.60 -18.33 2.93
N VAL A 17 15.46 -19.19 2.40
CA VAL A 17 15.75 -20.52 3.00
C VAL A 17 16.83 -20.47 4.09
N ARG A 18 17.39 -19.29 4.37
CA ARG A 18 18.49 -19.19 5.32
C ARG A 18 18.01 -19.57 6.73
N ALA A 19 18.72 -20.50 7.35
CA ALA A 19 18.39 -20.98 8.70
C ALA A 19 18.55 -19.87 9.76
N ARG A 20 19.54 -18.99 9.55
CA ARG A 20 19.86 -17.84 10.41
C ARG A 20 19.78 -16.52 9.62
N PRO A 21 18.57 -15.97 9.39
CA PRO A 21 18.40 -14.71 8.67
C PRO A 21 19.08 -13.51 9.35
N GLU A 22 19.29 -13.56 10.67
CA GLU A 22 20.01 -12.57 11.47
C GLU A 22 21.49 -12.39 11.05
N GLU A 23 22.06 -13.36 10.33
CA GLU A 23 23.42 -13.25 9.77
C GLU A 23 23.45 -12.52 8.42
N ILE A 24 22.29 -12.25 7.83
CA ILE A 24 22.21 -11.46 6.60
C ILE A 24 22.52 -10.01 6.96
N SER A 25 23.35 -9.35 6.13
CA SER A 25 23.72 -7.96 6.34
C SER A 25 22.46 -7.09 6.52
N PRO A 26 22.45 -6.15 7.49
CA PRO A 26 21.31 -5.24 7.70
C PRO A 26 21.08 -4.29 6.51
N ASN A 27 22.08 -4.12 5.64
CA ASN A 27 21.92 -3.38 4.37
C ASN A 27 21.11 -4.17 3.32
N VAL A 28 20.85 -5.45 3.57
CA VAL A 28 20.10 -6.35 2.69
C VAL A 28 18.79 -6.75 3.37
N CYS A 29 18.86 -7.32 4.58
CA CYS A 29 17.69 -7.75 5.34
C CYS A 29 17.25 -6.66 6.31
N LEU A 30 16.04 -6.14 6.10
CA LEU A 30 15.44 -5.15 6.99
C LEU A 30 14.89 -5.81 8.27
N CYS A 31 14.11 -6.87 8.10
CA CYS A 31 13.55 -7.66 9.19
C CYS A 31 13.17 -9.06 8.71
N HIS A 32 12.90 -9.97 9.64
CA HIS A 32 12.46 -11.33 9.34
C HIS A 32 11.56 -11.86 10.45
N THR A 33 10.77 -12.87 10.09
CA THR A 33 9.97 -13.71 11.00
C THR A 33 10.23 -15.18 10.64
N ASP A 34 9.57 -16.11 11.32
CA ASP A 34 9.60 -17.53 10.94
C ASP A 34 8.97 -17.78 9.56
N THR A 35 8.08 -16.91 9.10
CA THR A 35 7.29 -17.11 7.87
C THR A 35 7.66 -16.17 6.73
N SER A 36 8.42 -15.10 6.99
CA SER A 36 8.77 -14.07 6.02
C SER A 36 10.18 -13.50 6.24
N ILE A 37 10.75 -12.94 5.18
CA ILE A 37 11.90 -12.04 5.25
C ILE A 37 11.63 -10.81 4.39
N VAL A 38 11.97 -9.63 4.92
CA VAL A 38 11.87 -8.36 4.21
C VAL A 38 13.27 -7.92 3.85
N ILE A 39 13.52 -7.70 2.55
CA ILE A 39 14.81 -7.26 2.03
C ILE A 39 14.69 -5.97 1.22
N HIS A 40 15.78 -5.20 1.17
CA HIS A 40 15.95 -4.13 0.21
C HIS A 40 16.09 -4.71 -1.20
N ASP A 41 15.35 -4.17 -2.18
CA ASP A 41 15.59 -4.51 -3.59
C ASP A 41 16.98 -3.95 -3.98
N ARG A 42 17.86 -4.83 -4.47
CA ARG A 42 19.24 -4.45 -4.87
C ARG A 42 19.27 -3.45 -6.04
N TYR A 43 18.23 -3.44 -6.87
CA TYR A 43 18.06 -2.58 -8.02
C TYR A 43 16.71 -1.86 -7.91
N PRO A 44 16.54 -0.97 -6.92
CA PRO A 44 15.24 -0.39 -6.59
C PRO A 44 14.67 0.35 -7.81
N LYS A 45 13.36 0.29 -8.05
CA LYS A 45 12.73 0.97 -9.21
C LYS A 45 12.05 2.29 -8.84
N SER A 46 12.00 2.58 -7.55
CA SER A 46 11.53 3.82 -6.93
C SER A 46 12.48 4.22 -5.80
N ILE A 47 12.27 5.39 -5.21
CA ILE A 47 13.01 5.88 -4.03
C ILE A 47 13.03 4.85 -2.90
N TYR A 48 11.88 4.24 -2.60
CA TYR A 48 11.78 3.10 -1.68
C TYR A 48 11.31 1.86 -2.46
N HIS A 49 12.05 0.76 -2.36
CA HIS A 49 11.66 -0.51 -2.95
C HIS A 49 12.19 -1.68 -2.13
N PHE A 50 11.26 -2.48 -1.61
CA PHE A 50 11.52 -3.65 -0.80
C PHE A 50 10.83 -4.87 -1.39
N LEU A 51 11.31 -6.04 -1.01
CA LEU A 51 10.70 -7.32 -1.34
C LEU A 51 10.36 -8.06 -0.04
N VAL A 52 9.11 -8.52 0.07
CA VAL A 52 8.70 -9.45 1.12
C VAL A 52 8.71 -10.86 0.52
N LEU A 53 9.56 -11.73 1.07
CA LEU A 53 9.74 -13.12 0.61
C LEU A 53 9.14 -14.08 1.65
N PRO A 54 8.27 -15.01 1.27
CA PRO A 54 7.80 -16.05 2.16
C PRO A 54 8.90 -17.10 2.43
N ARG A 55 9.02 -17.56 3.66
CA ARG A 55 9.95 -18.63 4.03
C ARG A 55 9.25 -20.00 3.92
N PRO A 56 9.97 -21.07 3.55
CA PRO A 56 9.42 -22.42 3.63
C PRO A 56 9.11 -22.77 5.10
N ILE A 57 7.97 -23.42 5.34
CA ILE A 57 7.52 -23.79 6.68
C ILE A 57 7.40 -25.32 6.70
N PRO A 58 8.25 -26.04 7.45
CA PRO A 58 8.23 -27.50 7.49
C PRO A 58 6.84 -28.06 7.78
N GLY A 59 6.38 -29.00 6.95
CA GLY A 59 5.07 -29.62 7.07
C GLY A 59 3.88 -28.75 6.62
N PHE A 60 4.11 -27.50 6.22
CA PHE A 60 3.07 -26.62 5.69
C PHE A 60 3.34 -26.24 4.23
N ILE A 61 4.49 -25.64 3.91
CA ILE A 61 4.84 -25.22 2.54
C ILE A 61 6.32 -25.41 2.22
N ASP A 62 6.58 -26.06 1.09
CA ASP A 62 7.92 -26.36 0.61
C ASP A 62 8.47 -25.23 -0.26
N VAL A 63 9.80 -25.17 -0.35
CA VAL A 63 10.50 -24.12 -1.07
C VAL A 63 10.15 -24.07 -2.57
N ASP A 64 9.83 -25.21 -3.18
CA ASP A 64 9.48 -25.30 -4.60
C ASP A 64 8.07 -24.79 -4.88
N GLU A 65 7.16 -24.87 -3.92
CA GLU A 65 5.81 -24.29 -3.99
C GLU A 65 5.86 -22.76 -3.92
N LEU A 66 6.94 -22.21 -3.34
CA LEU A 66 7.21 -20.77 -3.26
C LEU A 66 8.01 -20.25 -4.46
N THR A 67 8.00 -20.92 -5.61
CA THR A 67 8.79 -20.47 -6.78
C THR A 67 8.28 -19.14 -7.36
N ASP A 68 6.96 -19.01 -7.52
CA ASP A 68 6.27 -17.82 -8.02
C ASP A 68 4.78 -17.91 -7.68
N LEU A 69 4.02 -16.86 -8.00
CA LEU A 69 2.59 -16.79 -7.67
C LEU A 69 1.77 -17.89 -8.36
N ARG A 70 2.13 -18.23 -9.61
CA ARG A 70 1.47 -19.29 -10.39
C ARG A 70 1.70 -20.68 -9.79
N THR A 71 2.88 -20.92 -9.25
CA THR A 71 3.28 -22.17 -8.60
C THR A 71 2.60 -22.30 -7.24
N LEU A 72 2.55 -21.20 -6.47
CA LEU A 72 1.81 -21.15 -5.21
C LEU A 72 0.35 -21.56 -5.40
N PHE A 73 -0.35 -21.04 -6.41
CA PHE A 73 -1.76 -21.40 -6.61
C PHE A 73 -2.01 -22.89 -6.89
N LYS A 74 -0.99 -23.65 -7.31
CA LYS A 74 -1.10 -25.10 -7.53
C LYS A 74 -1.08 -25.91 -6.23
N CYS A 75 -0.63 -25.33 -5.11
CA CYS A 75 -0.61 -26.02 -3.82
C CYS A 75 -2.00 -26.10 -3.13
N GLY A 76 -3.03 -25.55 -3.76
CA GLY A 76 -4.40 -25.51 -3.23
C GLY A 76 -4.80 -24.13 -2.71
N ARG A 77 -6.10 -23.81 -2.84
CA ARG A 77 -6.67 -22.48 -2.57
C ARG A 77 -6.40 -22.02 -1.13
N GLU A 78 -6.69 -22.85 -0.13
CA GLU A 78 -6.54 -22.49 1.29
C GLU A 78 -5.07 -22.23 1.66
N LYS A 79 -4.17 -23.12 1.23
CA LYS A 79 -2.74 -23.02 1.50
C LYS A 79 -2.14 -21.77 0.83
N ALA A 80 -2.48 -21.52 -0.44
CA ALA A 80 -2.07 -20.31 -1.15
C ALA A 80 -2.59 -19.05 -0.45
N LYS A 81 -3.87 -19.04 -0.03
CA LYS A 81 -4.47 -17.91 0.68
C LYS A 81 -3.71 -17.59 1.97
N LYS A 82 -3.43 -18.61 2.78
CA LYS A 82 -2.73 -18.42 4.07
C LYS A 82 -1.33 -17.82 3.90
N VAL A 83 -0.60 -18.19 2.85
CA VAL A 83 0.70 -17.58 2.52
C VAL A 83 0.53 -16.12 2.11
N LEU A 84 -0.46 -15.82 1.25
CA LEU A 84 -0.72 -14.46 0.78
C LEU A 84 -1.23 -13.54 1.89
N ASP A 85 -2.06 -14.05 2.81
CA ASP A 85 -2.52 -13.31 4.00
C ASP A 85 -1.32 -12.94 4.88
N GLY A 86 -0.39 -13.88 5.13
CA GLY A 86 0.84 -13.59 5.88
C GLY A 86 1.73 -12.55 5.20
N LEU A 87 1.90 -12.64 3.87
CA LEU A 87 2.62 -11.60 3.11
C LEU A 87 1.91 -10.24 3.18
N ALA A 88 0.57 -10.22 3.21
CA ALA A 88 -0.22 -8.99 3.32
C ALA A 88 -0.05 -8.32 4.69
N GLU A 89 -0.04 -9.09 5.77
CA GLU A 89 0.20 -8.59 7.12
C GLU A 89 1.59 -7.95 7.24
N GLU A 90 2.62 -8.63 6.70
CA GLU A 90 3.99 -8.13 6.70
C GLU A 90 4.15 -6.87 5.84
N ALA A 91 3.52 -6.85 4.65
CA ALA A 91 3.51 -5.67 3.80
C ALA A 91 2.77 -4.49 4.43
N ALA A 92 1.72 -4.72 5.22
CA ALA A 92 1.01 -3.67 5.95
C ALA A 92 1.89 -3.03 7.05
N LYS A 93 2.66 -3.85 7.79
CA LYS A 93 3.65 -3.36 8.77
C LYS A 93 4.73 -2.53 8.07
N LEU A 94 5.31 -3.08 7.01
CA LEU A 94 6.33 -2.41 6.22
C LEU A 94 5.83 -1.09 5.61
N LYS A 95 4.61 -1.07 5.07
CA LYS A 95 3.98 0.16 4.55
C LYS A 95 3.93 1.25 5.61
N LYS A 96 3.53 0.92 6.85
CA LYS A 96 3.47 1.89 7.95
C LYS A 96 4.86 2.45 8.27
N GLU A 97 5.87 1.59 8.37
CA GLU A 97 7.26 2.00 8.60
C GLU A 97 7.80 2.88 7.45
N MET A 98 7.51 2.51 6.20
CA MET A 98 7.87 3.30 5.02
C MET A 98 7.24 4.69 5.07
N GLU A 99 5.95 4.77 5.39
CA GLU A 99 5.25 6.05 5.52
C GLU A 99 5.83 6.93 6.63
N GLU A 100 6.27 6.35 7.75
CA GLU A 100 6.97 7.06 8.81
C GLU A 100 8.32 7.59 8.33
N ASN A 101 9.10 6.75 7.64
CA ASN A 101 10.38 7.14 7.02
C ASN A 101 10.20 8.27 5.98
N MET A 102 9.18 8.21 5.13
CA MET A 102 8.86 9.27 4.16
C MET A 102 8.60 10.61 4.87
N LEU A 103 7.81 10.59 5.96
CA LEU A 103 7.58 11.81 6.75
C LEU A 103 8.86 12.33 7.40
N GLN A 104 9.71 11.43 7.89
CA GLN A 104 10.96 11.78 8.57
C GLN A 104 11.99 12.35 7.59
N HIS A 105 12.14 11.78 6.41
CA HIS A 105 13.20 12.15 5.45
C HIS A 105 12.71 13.15 4.40
N ASN A 106 11.53 12.92 3.80
CA ASN A 106 11.03 13.71 2.67
C ASN A 106 10.06 14.82 3.08
N LYS A 107 9.53 14.76 4.31
CA LYS A 107 8.57 15.71 4.89
C LYS A 107 7.19 15.69 4.21
N PHE A 108 6.82 14.58 3.56
CA PHE A 108 5.48 14.28 3.08
C PHE A 108 5.40 12.78 2.78
N LYS A 109 4.20 12.27 2.50
CA LYS A 109 3.98 10.90 2.04
C LYS A 109 3.47 10.93 0.61
N TRP A 110 3.75 9.87 -0.13
CA TRP A 110 3.10 9.56 -1.40
C TRP A 110 2.71 8.08 -1.40
N ASP A 111 2.01 7.66 -2.45
CA ASP A 111 1.44 6.33 -2.49
C ASP A 111 2.51 5.23 -2.43
N ILE A 112 2.10 4.09 -1.87
CA ILE A 112 2.91 2.88 -1.79
C ILE A 112 2.16 1.79 -2.53
N TRP A 113 2.80 1.23 -3.54
CA TRP A 113 2.30 0.12 -4.33
C TRP A 113 2.80 -1.20 -3.75
N ILE A 114 1.86 -2.13 -3.62
CA ILE A 114 2.08 -3.45 -3.06
C ILE A 114 1.52 -4.47 -4.04
N GLY A 115 2.35 -5.35 -4.58
CA GLY A 115 1.92 -6.24 -5.65
C GLY A 115 2.98 -7.19 -6.19
N PHE A 116 2.53 -8.03 -7.12
CA PHE A 116 3.35 -9.08 -7.73
C PHE A 116 3.54 -8.82 -9.22
N HIS A 117 4.63 -9.35 -9.76
CA HIS A 117 4.70 -9.62 -11.18
C HIS A 117 4.13 -11.01 -11.50
N PRO A 118 3.25 -11.17 -12.51
CA PRO A 118 2.67 -12.44 -12.93
C PRO A 118 3.70 -13.36 -13.58
N VAL A 119 4.72 -12.76 -14.21
CA VAL A 119 5.88 -13.44 -14.81
C VAL A 119 7.14 -12.81 -14.20
N PRO A 120 7.60 -13.31 -13.04
CA PRO A 120 8.70 -12.68 -12.31
C PRO A 120 10.05 -12.88 -13.02
N SER A 121 10.98 -11.94 -12.81
CA SER A 121 12.34 -12.02 -13.38
C SER A 121 13.30 -12.89 -12.58
N LEU A 122 13.00 -13.13 -11.30
CA LEU A 122 13.77 -13.97 -10.39
C LEU A 122 12.83 -15.04 -9.83
N LYS A 123 13.36 -16.22 -9.56
CA LYS A 123 12.64 -17.27 -8.85
C LYS A 123 12.60 -16.95 -7.36
N HIS A 124 11.66 -17.61 -6.72
CA HIS A 124 11.16 -17.37 -5.39
C HIS A 124 10.16 -16.23 -5.35
N LEU A 125 8.96 -16.53 -4.86
CA LEU A 125 7.84 -15.61 -4.74
C LEU A 125 8.29 -14.36 -3.98
N HIS A 126 7.99 -13.20 -4.51
CA HIS A 126 8.35 -11.93 -3.90
C HIS A 126 7.24 -10.92 -4.11
N LEU A 127 6.77 -10.36 -3.00
CA LEU A 127 5.83 -9.25 -2.99
C LEU A 127 6.62 -7.95 -3.03
N HIS A 128 6.42 -7.16 -4.07
CA HIS A 128 6.99 -5.82 -4.15
C HIS A 128 6.24 -4.89 -3.19
N VAL A 129 6.98 -4.12 -2.39
CA VAL A 129 6.47 -3.00 -1.61
C VAL A 129 7.32 -1.80 -1.96
N MET A 130 6.75 -0.86 -2.71
CA MET A 130 7.51 0.23 -3.30
C MET A 130 6.75 1.53 -3.31
N SER A 131 7.47 2.64 -3.29
CA SER A 131 6.88 3.96 -3.39
C SER A 131 6.48 4.29 -4.83
N ALA A 132 5.41 5.07 -5.01
CA ALA A 132 4.73 5.29 -6.30
C ALA A 132 5.40 6.31 -7.22
N ASP A 133 6.69 6.60 -7.04
CA ASP A 133 7.42 7.63 -7.79
C ASP A 133 8.12 7.11 -9.04
N LEU A 134 8.53 5.83 -9.07
CA LEU A 134 9.35 5.23 -10.14
C LEU A 134 10.64 6.03 -10.46
N CYS A 135 11.12 6.83 -9.51
CA CYS A 135 12.28 7.71 -9.63
C CYS A 135 13.51 6.97 -9.08
N SER A 136 14.24 6.27 -9.96
CA SER A 136 15.46 5.56 -9.59
C SER A 136 16.45 5.44 -10.74
N ASP A 137 17.75 5.44 -10.41
CA ASP A 137 18.83 5.15 -11.35
C ASP A 137 18.77 3.73 -11.92
N ALA A 138 18.22 2.77 -11.18
CA ALA A 138 18.02 1.40 -11.64
C ALA A 138 16.75 1.22 -12.52
N MET A 139 15.92 2.25 -12.66
CA MET A 139 14.96 2.34 -13.75
C MET A 139 15.73 2.64 -15.05
N LYS A 140 15.90 1.63 -15.91
CA LYS A 140 16.85 1.69 -17.05
C LYS A 140 16.22 1.42 -18.40
N ILE A 141 15.32 0.45 -18.47
CA ILE A 141 14.77 -0.05 -19.73
C ILE A 141 13.24 -0.04 -19.70
N LYS A 142 12.63 -0.01 -20.89
CA LYS A 142 11.17 -0.02 -21.08
C LYS A 142 10.48 -1.14 -20.30
N LYS A 143 11.08 -2.34 -20.30
CA LYS A 143 10.58 -3.48 -19.52
C LYS A 143 10.48 -3.20 -18.02
N HIS A 144 11.43 -2.48 -17.43
CA HIS A 144 11.39 -2.13 -15.99
C HIS A 144 10.23 -1.19 -15.70
N TYR A 145 10.03 -0.16 -16.53
CA TYR A 145 8.97 0.80 -16.31
C TYR A 145 7.59 0.15 -16.48
N ASN A 146 7.38 -0.51 -17.62
CA ASN A 146 6.10 -1.13 -17.95
C ASN A 146 5.71 -2.27 -16.98
N SER A 147 6.67 -2.93 -16.32
CA SER A 147 6.35 -3.96 -15.34
C SER A 147 5.73 -3.39 -14.06
N PHE A 148 6.05 -2.15 -13.70
CA PHE A 148 5.55 -1.48 -12.50
C PHE A 148 4.47 -0.42 -12.79
N HIS A 149 4.16 -0.15 -14.06
CA HIS A 149 3.13 0.82 -14.41
C HIS A 149 1.76 0.34 -13.88
N PRO A 150 1.10 1.11 -12.99
CA PRO A 150 -0.06 0.64 -12.22
C PRO A 150 -1.25 0.26 -13.10
N GLN A 151 -1.42 0.93 -14.24
CA GLN A 151 -2.55 0.71 -15.14
C GLN A 151 -2.28 -0.28 -16.30
N ARG A 152 -1.04 -0.77 -16.48
CA ARG A 152 -0.69 -1.66 -17.63
C ARG A 152 -1.02 -3.13 -17.38
N GLY A 153 -1.46 -3.49 -16.18
CA GLY A 153 -1.90 -4.84 -15.82
C GLY A 153 -0.77 -5.86 -15.61
N PHE A 154 0.51 -5.48 -15.76
CA PHE A 154 1.64 -6.34 -15.40
C PHE A 154 1.95 -6.28 -13.90
N PHE A 155 1.69 -5.16 -13.22
CA PHE A 155 1.78 -5.09 -11.78
C PHE A 155 0.45 -5.51 -11.17
N LEU A 156 0.38 -6.73 -10.61
CA LEU A 156 -0.83 -7.24 -9.97
C LEU A 156 -0.89 -6.73 -8.54
N HIS A 157 -1.79 -5.79 -8.26
CA HIS A 157 -1.91 -5.26 -6.91
C HIS A 157 -2.35 -6.35 -5.93
N LEU A 158 -1.76 -6.37 -4.73
CA LEU A 158 -2.02 -7.40 -3.73
C LEU A 158 -3.50 -7.51 -3.38
N HIS A 159 -4.20 -6.38 -3.24
CA HIS A 159 -5.63 -6.37 -2.94
C HIS A 159 -6.47 -7.02 -4.06
N GLU A 160 -6.05 -6.89 -5.32
CA GLU A 160 -6.71 -7.55 -6.45
C GLU A 160 -6.46 -9.06 -6.43
N VAL A 161 -5.22 -9.48 -6.12
CA VAL A 161 -4.90 -10.91 -6.01
C VAL A 161 -5.69 -11.56 -4.88
N LEU A 162 -5.80 -10.89 -3.73
CA LEU A 162 -6.58 -11.37 -2.59
C LEU A 162 -8.09 -11.43 -2.90
N SER A 163 -8.62 -10.50 -3.70
CA SER A 163 -10.05 -10.52 -4.06
C SER A 163 -10.44 -11.72 -4.93
N TRP A 164 -9.49 -12.36 -5.62
CA TRP A 164 -9.77 -13.57 -6.41
C TRP A 164 -10.26 -14.73 -5.52
N PHE A 165 -9.84 -14.78 -4.25
CA PHE A 165 -10.26 -15.81 -3.31
C PHE A 165 -11.72 -15.69 -2.88
N GLU A 166 -12.38 -14.57 -3.15
CA GLU A 166 -13.82 -14.37 -2.91
C GLU A 166 -14.63 -14.43 -4.21
N ALA A 167 -13.96 -14.60 -5.36
CA ALA A 167 -14.60 -14.63 -6.66
C ALA A 167 -15.19 -16.01 -6.98
N GLU A 168 -16.10 -16.00 -7.96
CA GLU A 168 -16.68 -17.20 -8.55
C GLU A 168 -15.58 -18.19 -9.00
N PRO A 169 -15.80 -19.52 -8.83
CA PRO A 169 -14.79 -20.53 -9.12
C PRO A 169 -14.18 -20.44 -10.52
N SER A 170 -14.99 -20.12 -11.54
CA SER A 170 -14.55 -19.96 -12.93
C SER A 170 -13.63 -18.74 -13.12
N PHE A 171 -13.93 -17.63 -12.43
CA PHE A 171 -13.11 -16.43 -12.46
C PHE A 171 -11.77 -16.67 -11.77
N TYR A 172 -11.78 -17.27 -10.58
CA TYR A 172 -10.57 -17.67 -9.86
C TYR A 172 -9.70 -18.59 -10.74
N ALA A 173 -10.27 -19.67 -11.28
CA ALA A 173 -9.56 -20.63 -12.11
C ALA A 173 -8.95 -20.01 -13.38
N ARG A 174 -9.55 -18.96 -13.92
CA ARG A 174 -9.00 -18.19 -15.05
C ARG A 174 -7.84 -17.29 -14.61
N LYS A 175 -8.01 -16.53 -13.52
CA LYS A 175 -7.00 -15.56 -13.05
C LYS A 175 -5.70 -16.22 -12.61
N ILE A 176 -5.76 -17.33 -11.87
CA ILE A 176 -4.56 -18.00 -11.34
C ILE A 176 -3.66 -18.65 -12.42
N GLN A 177 -4.12 -18.73 -13.67
CA GLN A 177 -3.32 -19.35 -14.74
C GLN A 177 -2.04 -18.57 -15.03
N LEU A 178 -2.09 -17.24 -14.86
CA LEU A 178 -0.96 -16.31 -15.00
C LEU A 178 -0.07 -16.63 -16.22
N LYS A 179 -0.71 -16.83 -17.38
CA LYS A 179 -0.02 -17.31 -18.59
C LYS A 179 0.96 -16.25 -19.09
N PRO A 180 2.25 -16.57 -19.32
CA PRO A 180 3.21 -15.60 -19.84
C PRO A 180 2.77 -14.95 -21.15
N SER A 181 2.13 -15.71 -22.03
CA SER A 181 1.57 -15.21 -23.30
C SER A 181 0.55 -14.08 -23.12
N THR A 182 -0.10 -13.98 -21.96
CA THR A 182 -1.06 -12.91 -21.63
C THR A 182 -0.34 -11.65 -21.15
N TYR A 183 0.76 -11.79 -20.40
CA TYR A 183 1.37 -10.68 -19.68
C TYR A 183 2.65 -10.14 -20.33
N GLU A 184 3.50 -10.98 -20.92
CA GLU A 184 4.75 -10.53 -21.54
C GLU A 184 4.57 -9.50 -22.67
N PRO A 185 3.51 -9.54 -23.50
CA PRO A 185 3.26 -8.48 -24.49
C PRO A 185 3.08 -7.10 -23.86
N LEU A 186 2.52 -7.01 -22.63
CA LEU A 186 2.26 -5.75 -21.93
C LEU A 186 3.56 -4.97 -21.65
N LEU A 187 4.68 -5.68 -21.52
CA LEU A 187 5.99 -5.07 -21.26
C LEU A 187 6.55 -4.30 -22.47
N LYS A 188 5.95 -4.49 -23.65
CA LYS A 188 6.39 -3.87 -24.91
C LYS A 188 5.64 -2.58 -25.26
N HIS A 189 4.58 -2.24 -24.51
CA HIS A 189 3.83 -1.00 -24.70
C HIS A 189 4.74 0.23 -24.73
N ASP A 190 4.24 1.29 -25.35
CA ASP A 190 4.94 2.56 -25.36
C ASP A 190 5.06 3.15 -23.96
N LEU A 191 6.10 3.98 -23.80
CA LEU A 191 6.40 4.61 -22.53
C LEU A 191 5.41 5.75 -22.36
N GLU A 192 4.51 5.62 -21.41
CA GLU A 192 3.49 6.63 -21.11
C GLU A 192 3.51 6.92 -19.62
N CYS A 193 3.48 8.17 -19.22
CA CYS A 193 3.49 8.56 -17.81
C CYS A 193 2.18 8.15 -17.12
N PHE A 194 2.28 7.48 -15.96
CA PHE A 194 1.11 7.05 -15.19
C PHE A 194 0.39 8.20 -14.45
N HIS A 195 0.96 9.41 -14.43
CA HIS A 195 0.34 10.60 -13.85
C HIS A 195 -0.51 11.37 -14.87
N CYS A 196 0.05 11.62 -16.06
CA CYS A 196 -0.53 12.55 -17.04
C CYS A 196 -0.86 11.92 -18.40
N ASN A 197 -0.51 10.65 -18.61
CA ASN A 197 -0.65 9.91 -19.87
C ASN A 197 0.20 10.46 -21.05
N GLU A 198 1.22 11.29 -20.79
CA GLU A 198 2.13 11.75 -21.84
C GLU A 198 3.02 10.61 -22.34
N GLU A 199 3.17 10.51 -23.67
CA GLU A 199 4.00 9.49 -24.31
C GLU A 199 5.46 9.94 -24.51
N PHE A 200 6.39 9.02 -24.28
CA PHE A 200 7.83 9.23 -24.42
C PHE A 200 8.45 8.22 -25.38
N LYS A 201 9.35 8.69 -26.25
CA LYS A 201 10.05 7.79 -27.18
C LYS A 201 11.27 7.12 -26.56
N THR A 202 11.79 7.62 -25.43
CA THR A 202 13.01 7.09 -24.79
C THR A 202 12.88 7.07 -23.28
N MET A 203 13.55 6.10 -22.64
CA MET A 203 13.61 6.00 -21.17
C MET A 203 14.21 7.24 -20.49
N PRO A 204 15.31 7.86 -20.98
CA PRO A 204 15.85 9.06 -20.34
C PRO A 204 14.84 10.21 -20.24
N LYS A 205 14.07 10.48 -21.30
CA LYS A 205 13.04 11.53 -21.30
C LYS A 205 11.91 11.21 -20.33
N LEU A 206 11.44 9.96 -20.31
CA LEU A 206 10.44 9.53 -19.33
C LEU A 206 10.97 9.72 -17.89
N LYS A 207 12.23 9.37 -17.61
CA LYS A 207 12.81 9.52 -16.28
C LYS A 207 12.91 10.98 -15.84
N GLU A 208 13.32 11.86 -16.75
CA GLU A 208 13.34 13.31 -16.50
C GLU A 208 11.94 13.80 -16.14
N HIS A 209 10.93 13.41 -16.92
CA HIS A 209 9.54 13.75 -16.65
C HIS A 209 9.02 13.19 -15.30
N LEU A 210 9.30 11.93 -14.98
CA LEU A 210 8.92 11.34 -13.69
C LEU A 210 9.56 12.09 -12.51
N GLN A 211 10.80 12.54 -12.67
CA GLN A 211 11.49 13.36 -11.68
C GLN A 211 10.80 14.73 -11.52
N GLU A 212 10.39 15.37 -12.62
CA GLU A 212 9.64 16.63 -12.59
C GLU A 212 8.27 16.48 -11.92
N GLU A 213 7.54 15.40 -12.21
CA GLU A 213 6.26 15.06 -11.54
C GLU A 213 6.48 14.90 -10.03
N TRP A 214 7.51 14.15 -9.62
CA TRP A 214 7.84 13.97 -8.21
C TRP A 214 8.25 15.28 -7.52
N ASP A 215 9.08 16.09 -8.16
CA ASP A 215 9.51 17.39 -7.62
C ASP A 215 8.32 18.36 -7.48
N THR A 216 7.39 18.33 -8.44
CA THR A 216 6.14 19.10 -8.38
C THR A 216 5.28 18.68 -7.20
N ILE A 217 5.09 17.37 -6.99
CA ILE A 217 4.38 16.84 -5.81
C ILE A 217 5.10 17.27 -4.53
N ALA A 218 6.42 17.11 -4.47
CA ALA A 218 7.21 17.43 -3.29
C ALA A 218 7.14 18.94 -2.94
N ALA A 219 7.23 19.82 -3.93
CA ALA A 219 7.11 21.26 -3.77
C ALA A 219 5.73 21.67 -3.24
N ARG A 220 4.67 20.96 -3.64
CA ARG A 220 3.31 21.16 -3.14
C ARG A 220 3.12 20.64 -1.72
N GLU A 221 3.57 19.41 -1.42
CA GLU A 221 3.24 18.71 -0.19
C GLU A 221 4.09 19.13 1.02
N ARG A 222 5.39 19.45 0.83
CA ARG A 222 6.30 19.82 1.93
C ARG A 222 5.81 21.04 2.73
N PRO A 223 5.35 22.15 2.11
CA PRO A 223 4.79 23.27 2.86
C PRO A 223 3.51 22.92 3.62
N ILE A 224 2.65 22.08 3.03
CA ILE A 224 1.41 21.61 3.67
C ILE A 224 1.74 20.83 4.93
N TRP A 225 2.71 19.92 4.86
CA TRP A 225 3.18 19.17 6.02
C TRP A 225 3.76 20.08 7.10
N ALA A 226 4.59 21.06 6.74
CA ALA A 226 5.19 21.99 7.69
C ALA A 226 4.10 22.78 8.45
N ARG A 227 3.08 23.27 7.75
CA ARG A 227 1.91 23.94 8.35
C ARG A 227 1.14 23.02 9.28
N LYS A 228 0.85 21.78 8.86
CA LYS A 228 0.15 20.78 9.70
C LYS A 228 0.96 20.42 10.95
N LYS A 229 2.28 20.26 10.84
CA LYS A 229 3.17 19.99 11.98
C LYS A 229 3.18 21.15 12.98
N ALA A 230 3.29 22.38 12.50
CA ALA A 230 3.24 23.56 13.37
C ALA A 230 1.88 23.70 14.07
N ALA A 231 0.77 23.45 13.37
CA ALA A 231 -0.57 23.48 13.96
C ALA A 231 -0.75 22.42 15.05
N ARG A 232 -0.29 21.18 14.82
CA ARG A 232 -0.31 20.11 15.84
C ARG A 232 0.51 20.46 17.07
N LYS A 233 1.72 21.01 16.88
CA LYS A 233 2.58 21.45 17.99
C LYS A 233 1.88 22.51 18.85
N ARG A 234 1.29 23.54 18.22
CA ARG A 234 0.53 24.59 18.93
C ARG A 234 -0.68 24.04 19.67
N ALA A 235 -1.40 23.07 19.08
CA ALA A 235 -2.54 22.44 19.72
C ALA A 235 -2.12 21.64 20.97
N GLU A 236 -1.01 20.91 20.88
CA GLU A 236 -0.45 20.15 22.00
C GLU A 236 0.06 21.08 23.12
N GLU A 237 0.80 22.14 22.78
CA GLU A 237 1.24 23.18 23.73
C GLU A 237 0.04 23.83 24.44
N LYS A 238 -1.05 24.10 23.72
CA LYS A 238 -2.30 24.64 24.29
C LYS A 238 -2.99 23.64 25.23
N LYS A 239 -3.01 22.35 24.87
CA LYS A 239 -3.59 21.28 25.70
C LYS A 239 -2.81 21.13 27.00
N GLN A 240 -1.49 21.06 26.94
CA GLN A 240 -0.61 20.96 28.11
C GLN A 240 -0.74 22.18 29.03
N ALA A 241 -0.83 23.39 28.46
CA ALA A 241 -1.07 24.61 29.24
C ALA A 241 -2.43 24.58 29.97
N ALA A 242 -3.49 24.10 29.30
CA ALA A 242 -4.81 23.97 29.91
C ALA A 242 -4.85 22.91 31.03
N GLU A 243 -4.17 21.77 30.85
CA GLU A 243 -4.03 20.73 31.88
C GLU A 243 -3.27 21.25 33.10
N LYS A 244 -2.16 21.98 32.90
CA LYS A 244 -1.39 22.58 33.99
C LYS A 244 -2.19 23.63 34.76
N ALA A 245 -2.95 24.48 34.06
CA ALA A 245 -3.83 25.46 34.70
C ALA A 245 -4.93 24.81 35.55
N ARG A 246 -5.52 23.69 35.09
CA ARG A 246 -6.50 22.90 35.86
C ARG A 246 -5.88 22.25 37.10
N ALA A 247 -4.65 21.75 36.99
CA ALA A 247 -3.95 21.15 38.12
C ALA A 247 -3.60 22.18 39.21
N HIS A 248 -3.19 23.39 38.84
CA HIS A 248 -2.92 24.47 39.81
C HIS A 248 -4.21 25.04 40.43
N GLY A 249 -5.31 25.14 39.66
CA GLY A 249 -6.60 25.57 40.20
C GLY A 249 -7.27 24.57 41.16
N ALA A 250 -6.79 23.31 41.21
CA ALA A 250 -7.25 22.31 42.17
C ALA A 250 -6.47 22.31 43.50
N ASP A 251 -5.25 22.89 43.51
CA ASP A 251 -4.37 22.96 44.69
C ASP A 251 -4.69 24.19 45.57
N GLU A 252 -5.21 25.28 44.98
CA GLU A 252 -5.65 26.47 45.72
C GLU A 252 -7.06 26.34 46.34
N GLY A 253 -7.69 25.16 46.24
CA GLY A 253 -9.04 24.89 46.75
C GLY A 253 -9.15 24.43 48.22
N HIS A 254 -8.05 24.30 48.96
CA HIS A 254 -8.07 23.94 50.39
C HIS A 254 -7.85 25.16 51.29
N GLY A 255 -8.76 26.13 51.18
CA GLY A 255 -8.76 27.36 51.97
C GLY A 255 -10.14 27.67 52.54
N ASN A 256 -10.47 27.00 53.65
CA ASN A 256 -11.33 27.48 54.73
C ASN A 256 -12.79 27.89 54.39
N ASP A 257 -13.76 27.05 54.75
CA ASP A 257 -15.12 27.54 55.03
C ASP A 257 -15.68 26.88 56.30
N LYS A 258 -15.66 27.64 57.40
CA LYS A 258 -16.51 27.46 58.57
C LYS A 258 -17.58 28.55 58.49
N GLY A 259 -18.84 28.15 58.35
CA GLY A 259 -19.96 29.08 58.42
C GLY A 259 -21.32 28.40 58.37
N GLU A 260 -21.84 28.04 59.55
CA GLU A 260 -23.25 27.68 59.75
C GLU A 260 -24.20 28.81 59.32
N GLY A 261 -25.36 28.46 58.77
CA GLY A 261 -26.44 29.43 58.54
C GLY A 261 -27.63 28.88 57.79
N ALA A 262 -28.64 28.41 58.53
CA ALA A 262 -29.86 27.81 58.02
C ALA A 262 -30.86 28.80 57.38
N SER A 263 -31.70 28.23 56.50
CA SER A 263 -33.14 28.53 56.32
C SER A 263 -33.55 29.66 55.36
N LYS A 264 -34.18 29.29 54.22
CA LYS A 264 -35.65 29.41 53.99
C LYS A 264 -36.08 29.01 52.57
N LYS A 265 -37.22 28.30 52.55
CA LYS A 265 -38.07 27.93 51.40
C LYS A 265 -38.49 29.13 50.54
N ARG A 266 -38.60 28.95 49.22
CA ARG A 266 -39.85 29.21 48.45
C ARG A 266 -39.79 28.62 47.03
N ALA A 267 -40.94 28.16 46.58
CA ALA A 267 -41.22 27.48 45.34
C ALA A 267 -41.85 28.42 44.29
N SER A 268 -41.59 28.13 43.01
CA SER A 268 -42.39 28.42 41.78
C SER A 268 -41.53 27.95 40.60
N GLN A 269 -41.80 26.85 39.85
CA GLN A 269 -42.83 26.68 38.80
C GLN A 269 -43.07 27.97 37.99
N SER A 270 -43.04 28.01 36.67
CA SER A 270 -42.76 27.09 35.56
C SER A 270 -42.64 28.00 34.32
N ASP A 271 -42.44 27.39 33.15
CA ASP A 271 -42.72 27.91 31.80
C ASP A 271 -41.45 28.18 30.98
N ASP A 272 -41.11 27.21 30.13
CA ASP A 272 -40.52 27.45 28.82
C ASP A 272 -41.09 26.38 27.87
N ASP A 273 -42.06 26.86 27.10
CA ASP A 273 -42.17 26.80 25.66
C ASP A 273 -42.17 25.48 24.85
N ALA A 274 -43.06 25.57 23.87
CA ALA A 274 -43.61 24.57 22.99
C ALA A 274 -42.81 24.38 21.69
N GLU A 275 -42.93 23.16 21.15
CA GLU A 275 -43.03 22.78 19.71
C GLU A 275 -41.84 23.01 18.73
N PRO A 276 -41.81 22.39 17.53
CA PRO A 276 -42.39 21.11 17.11
C PRO A 276 -41.43 20.19 16.28
N ASN A 277 -41.96 18.99 16.07
CA ASN A 277 -41.69 17.95 15.07
C ASN A 277 -41.51 18.42 13.60
N THR A 278 -40.61 17.78 12.84
CA THR A 278 -40.80 17.24 11.45
C THR A 278 -39.46 16.67 10.93
N LYS A 279 -39.28 15.34 10.75
CA LYS A 279 -39.53 14.57 9.51
C LYS A 279 -39.22 15.39 8.24
N ARG A 280 -38.30 15.03 7.34
CA ARG A 280 -38.38 13.86 6.44
C ARG A 280 -37.14 13.83 5.56
N ALA A 281 -36.52 12.66 5.44
CA ALA A 281 -35.69 12.27 4.32
C ALA A 281 -36.57 11.67 3.21
N ARG A 282 -36.19 11.91 1.95
CA ARG A 282 -36.59 11.22 0.71
C ARG A 282 -35.34 11.37 -0.20
N THR A 283 -34.60 10.34 -0.63
CA THR A 283 -34.93 9.22 -1.56
C THR A 283 -35.87 9.70 -2.67
N SER A 284 -35.59 9.60 -3.96
CA SER A 284 -34.87 8.58 -4.73
C SER A 284 -34.83 9.05 -6.20
N GLU A 285 -34.31 8.18 -7.08
CA GLU A 285 -34.61 8.07 -8.53
C GLU A 285 -33.77 8.93 -9.50
N SER A 286 -33.32 8.44 -10.65
CA SER A 286 -33.30 7.09 -11.27
C SER A 286 -32.56 7.20 -12.61
N LEU A 287 -32.06 6.05 -13.08
CA LEU A 287 -31.60 5.79 -14.46
C LEU A 287 -32.73 5.98 -15.48
N PRO A 288 -32.38 5.96 -16.78
CA PRO A 288 -33.09 5.05 -17.67
C PRO A 288 -32.19 4.26 -18.64
N GLU A 289 -32.57 2.99 -18.83
CA GLU A 289 -32.41 2.15 -20.04
C GLU A 289 -33.43 2.67 -21.09
N ASP A 290 -33.37 2.48 -22.41
CA ASP A 290 -33.09 1.31 -23.26
C ASP A 290 -33.02 1.78 -24.73
N GLU A 291 -32.52 0.92 -25.61
CA GLU A 291 -33.19 0.43 -26.85
C GLU A 291 -32.18 0.03 -27.95
N ALA A 292 -32.57 -1.03 -28.67
CA ALA A 292 -31.72 -2.00 -29.37
C ALA A 292 -31.80 -1.95 -30.91
N GLY A 293 -30.92 -2.74 -31.54
CA GLY A 293 -31.08 -3.30 -32.91
C GLY A 293 -30.15 -2.69 -33.97
N GLY A 294 -29.43 -3.43 -34.83
CA GLY A 294 -29.31 -4.88 -35.07
C GLY A 294 -28.43 -5.16 -36.31
N SER A 295 -28.17 -6.46 -36.53
CA SER A 295 -27.85 -7.17 -37.80
C SER A 295 -26.43 -7.15 -38.42
N ALA A 296 -25.85 -8.36 -38.42
CA ALA A 296 -25.03 -9.11 -39.40
C ALA A 296 -24.37 -8.42 -40.62
N THR A 297 -23.08 -8.75 -40.88
CA THR A 297 -22.60 -9.68 -41.96
C THR A 297 -21.06 -9.67 -42.07
N GLU A 298 -20.43 -10.86 -42.06
CA GLU A 298 -19.17 -11.19 -42.78
C GLU A 298 -19.49 -11.39 -44.29
N PRO A 299 -18.55 -11.32 -45.28
CA PRO A 299 -17.29 -12.12 -45.31
C PRO A 299 -16.06 -11.57 -46.07
N GLU A 300 -14.98 -12.35 -46.00
CA GLU A 300 -13.84 -12.57 -46.94
C GLU A 300 -13.02 -11.37 -47.48
N THR A 301 -11.73 -11.33 -47.13
CA THR A 301 -10.57 -11.73 -47.98
C THR A 301 -9.26 -11.67 -47.19
#